data_AF-A0A4R5LQC3-F1
#
_entry.id   AF-A0A4R5LQC3-F1
#
_cell.length_a   1.000
_cell.length_b   1.000
_cell.length_c   1.000
_cell.angle_alpha   90.00
_cell.angle_beta   90.00
_cell.angle_gamma   90.00
#
_symmetry.space_group_name_H-M   'P 1'
#
loop_
_entity.id
_entity.type
_entity.pdbx_description
1 polymer ?
#
loop_
_entity_poly.entity_id
_entity_poly.type
_entity_poly.pdbx_seq_one_letter_code
_entity_poly.pdbx_strand_id
1 'polypeptide(L)' 'MPKSKSPSSFAERIQMLQALVSHLEEADLPLDQSLKEFEEGIQLVRDAQEELATAEQKVNELLQPPIGQPAEQD' A
#
# COMPACT_ATOMS: atom_id res chain seq x y z
N MET A 1 -27.21 0.70 -3.11
CA MET A 1 -25.89 0.04 -3.25
C MET A 1 -25.13 0.22 -1.94
N PRO A 2 -24.74 -0.86 -1.22
CA PRO A 2 -23.99 -0.70 0.01
C PRO A 2 -22.53 -0.36 -0.33
N LYS A 3 -22.12 0.85 0.03
CA LYS A 3 -20.72 1.29 -0.01
C LYS A 3 -19.99 0.51 1.08
N SER A 4 -19.16 -0.46 0.68
CA SER A 4 -18.25 -1.15 1.59
C SER A 4 -17.27 -0.13 2.13
N LYS A 5 -17.50 0.32 3.37
CA LYS A 5 -16.56 1.14 4.14
C LYS A 5 -15.46 0.24 4.68
N SER A 6 -14.67 -0.31 3.77
CA SER A 6 -13.40 -0.93 4.13
C SER A 6 -12.33 0.13 3.79
N PRO A 7 -11.34 0.41 4.65
CA PRO A 7 -10.23 1.34 4.33
C PRO A 7 -9.28 0.76 3.26
N SER A 8 -9.83 0.13 2.22
CA SER A 8 -9.19 -0.97 1.50
C SER A 8 -8.61 -0.60 0.16
N SER A 9 -8.77 0.64 -0.31
CA SER A 9 -8.06 1.08 -1.51
C SER A 9 -6.68 1.60 -1.14
N PHE A 10 -5.65 1.21 -1.89
CA PHE A 10 -4.31 1.79 -1.83
C PHE A 10 -4.33 3.33 -1.70
N ALA A 11 -5.15 4.02 -2.49
CA ALA A 11 -5.25 5.48 -2.48
C ALA A 11 -5.81 6.05 -1.16
N GLU A 12 -6.67 5.32 -0.47
CA GLU A 12 -7.18 5.71 0.85
C GLU A 12 -6.09 5.53 1.92
N ARG A 13 -5.34 4.41 1.86
CA ARG A 13 -4.20 4.17 2.76
C ARG A 13 -3.14 5.26 2.64
N ILE A 14 -2.83 5.68 1.42
CA ILE A 14 -1.89 6.79 1.18
C ILE A 14 -2.42 8.12 1.75
N GLN A 15 -3.71 8.41 1.63
CA GLN A 15 -4.30 9.61 2.23
C GLN A 15 -4.25 9.58 3.76
N MET A 16 -4.53 8.42 4.37
CA MET A 16 -4.42 8.25 5.82
C MET A 16 -2.99 8.45 6.31
N LEU A 17 -2.00 7.91 5.60
CA LEU A 17 -0.59 8.10 5.93
C LEU A 17 -0.18 9.59 5.86
N GLN A 18 -0.65 10.32 4.85
CA GLN A 18 -0.38 11.76 4.74
C GLN A 18 -0.99 12.54 5.91
N ALA A 19 -2.24 12.24 6.28
CA ALA A 19 -2.90 12.88 7.42
C ALA A 19 -2.14 12.61 8.73
N LEU A 20 -1.68 11.38 8.90
CA LEU A 20 -0.91 10.97 10.08
C LEU A 20 0.44 11.68 10.15
N VAL A 21 1.15 11.81 9.02
CA VAL A 21 2.40 12.59 8.98
C VAL A 21 2.13 14.04 9.35
N SER A 22 1.08 14.67 8.82
CA SER A 22 0.72 16.04 9.17
C SER A 22 0.41 16.22 10.65
N HIS A 23 -0.24 15.24 11.29
CA HIS A 23 -0.50 15.26 12.73
C HIS A 23 0.78 15.09 13.56
N LEU A 24 1.69 14.20 13.15
CA LEU A 24 2.99 14.02 13.80
C LEU A 24 3.89 15.26 13.75
N GLU A 25 3.68 16.15 12.77
CA GLU A 25 4.39 17.42 12.64
C GLU A 25 3.86 18.53 13.56
N GLU A 26 2.75 18.29 14.28
CA GLU A 26 2.19 19.26 15.22
C GLU A 26 3.07 19.37 16.48
N ALA A 27 3.46 20.60 16.82
CA ALA A 27 4.44 20.88 17.88
C ALA A 27 3.97 20.55 19.32
N ASP A 28 2.68 20.32 19.53
CA ASP A 28 2.08 20.08 20.86
C ASP A 28 1.57 18.64 21.03
N LEU A 29 1.91 17.72 20.11
CA LEU A 29 1.44 16.35 20.18
C LEU A 29 2.04 15.62 21.40
N PRO A 30 1.22 15.07 22.31
CA PRO A 30 1.72 14.32 23.45
C PRO A 30 2.47 13.06 23.01
N LEU A 31 3.57 12.72 23.69
CA LEU A 31 4.44 11.58 23.33
C LEU A 31 3.67 10.26 23.17
N ASP A 32 2.73 9.96 24.06
CA ASP A 32 1.91 8.73 23.97
C ASP A 32 1.08 8.69 22.68
N GLN A 33 0.59 9.84 22.24
CA GLN A 33 -0.17 9.99 21.01
C GLN A 33 0.74 9.90 19.79
N SER A 34 1.91 10.54 19.82
CA SER A 34 2.92 10.41 18.77
C SER A 34 3.36 8.96 18.56
N LEU A 35 3.50 8.19 19.64
CA LEU A 35 3.85 6.77 19.55
C LEU A 35 2.74 5.94 18.91
N LYS A 36 1.48 6.16 19.29
CA LYS A 36 0.33 5.48 18.67
C LYS A 36 0.20 5.79 17.20
N GLU A 37 0.27 7.06 16.83
CA GLU A 37 0.21 7.48 15.43
C GLU A 37 1.38 6.89 14.64
N PHE A 38 2.59 6.89 15.19
CA PHE A 38 3.73 6.24 14.54
C PHE A 38 3.50 4.73 14.31
N GLU A 39 2.97 4.01 15.31
CA GLU A 39 2.62 2.59 15.16
C GLU A 39 1.57 2.36 14.06
N GLU A 40 0.51 3.18 14.00
CA GLU A 40 -0.50 3.11 12.94
C GLU A 40 0.09 3.41 11.57
N GLY A 41 0.96 4.41 11.46
CA GLY A 41 1.68 4.74 10.23
C GLY A 41 2.53 3.57 9.71
N ILE A 42 3.22 2.86 10.61
CA ILE A 42 3.99 1.67 10.25
C ILE A 42 3.10 0.55 9.71
N GLN A 43 1.93 0.32 10.32
CA GLN A 43 0.98 -0.69 9.82
C GLN A 43 0.45 -0.32 8.43
N LEU A 44 0.04 0.93 8.23
CA LEU A 44 -0.45 1.42 6.94
C LEU A 44 0.59 1.27 5.82
N VAL A 45 1.87 1.56 6.11
CA VAL A 45 2.97 1.39 5.15
C VAL A 45 3.17 -0.09 4.81
N ARG A 46 3.13 -0.99 5.79
CA ARG A 46 3.28 -2.43 5.57
C ARG A 46 2.16 -2.98 4.68
N ASP A 47 0.92 -2.61 4.97
CA ASP A 47 -0.23 -3.03 4.18
C ASP A 47 -0.15 -2.53 2.74
N ALA A 48 0.27 -1.28 2.54
CA ALA A 48 0.44 -0.70 1.21
C ALA A 48 1.56 -1.41 0.41
N GLN A 49 2.65 -1.80 1.08
CA GLN A 49 3.73 -2.57 0.44
C GLN A 49 3.28 -3.97 0.04
N GLU A 50 2.49 -4.65 0.88
CA GLU A 50 1.95 -5.99 0.55
C GLU A 50 0.99 -5.94 -0.64
N GLU A 51 0.13 -4.92 -0.69
CA GLU A 51 -0.77 -4.70 -1.83
C GLU A 51 0.00 -4.42 -3.11
N LEU A 52 1.05 -3.59 -3.05
CA LEU A 52 1.94 -3.32 -4.18
C LEU A 52 2.64 -4.58 -4.66
N ALA A 53 3.23 -5.36 -3.75
CA ALA A 53 3.91 -6.61 -4.10
C ALA A 53 2.97 -7.60 -4.80
N THR A 54 1.72 -7.69 -4.34
CA THR A 54 0.68 -8.51 -4.96
C THR A 54 0.35 -8.01 -6.37
N ALA A 55 0.22 -6.69 -6.55
CA ALA A 55 -0.03 -6.08 -7.86
C ALA A 55 1.14 -6.31 -8.82
N GLU A 56 2.38 -6.15 -8.35
CA GLU A 56 3.60 -6.39 -9.12
C GLU A 56 3.71 -7.85 -9.56
N GLN A 57 3.40 -8.81 -8.67
CA GLN A 57 3.37 -10.22 -9.02
C GLN A 57 2.38 -10.48 -10.16
N LYS A 58 1.16 -9.94 -10.04
CA LYS A 58 0.12 -10.09 -11.07
C LYS A 58 0.53 -9.49 -12.41
N VAL A 59 1.20 -8.34 -12.41
CA VAL A 59 1.75 -7.74 -13.64
C VAL A 59 2.82 -8.65 -14.25
N ASN A 60 3.73 -9.21 -13.45
CA ASN A 60 4.74 -10.15 -13.93
C ASN A 60 4.10 -11.42 -14.53
N GLU A 61 3.05 -11.97 -13.93
CA GLU A 61 2.30 -13.10 -14.47
C GLU A 61 1.66 -12.77 -15.84
N LEU A 62 1.15 -11.55 -16.02
CA LEU A 62 0.58 -11.09 -17.29
C LEU A 62 1.62 -10.80 -18.37
N LEU A 63 2.84 -10.40 -17.98
CA LEU A 63 3.94 -10.12 -18.90
C LEU A 63 4.72 -11.37 -19.30
N GLN A 64 4.55 -12.50 -18.59
CA GLN A 64 5.14 -13.75 -19.00
C GLN A 64 4.57 -14.17 -20.37
N PRO A 65 5.43 -14.40 -21.39
CA PRO A 65 4.94 -14.87 -22.67
C PRO A 65 4.24 -16.21 -22.48
N PRO A 66 3.17 -16.51 -23.25
CA PRO A 66 2.55 -17.81 -23.20
C PRO A 66 3.63 -18.88 -23.45
N ILE A 67 3.75 -19.83 -22.51
CA ILE A 67 4.65 -20.98 -22.65
C ILE A 67 4.27 -21.69 -23.95
N GLY A 68 5.08 -21.53 -24.99
CA GLY A 68 4.84 -22.19 -26.28
C GLY A 68 5.14 -21.42 -27.56
N GLN A 69 5.88 -20.30 -27.55
CA GLN A 69 6.55 -19.87 -28.79
C GLN A 69 7.94 -20.51 -28.84
N PRO A 70 8.15 -21.60 -29.61
CA PRO A 70 9.50 -22.04 -29.89
C PRO A 70 10.21 -20.85 -30.54
N ALA A 71 11.33 -20.44 -29.96
CA ALA A 71 12.24 -19.54 -30.64
C ALA A 71 12.58 -20.21 -31.97
N GLU A 72 12.06 -19.67 -33.08
CA GLU A 72 12.55 -20.01 -34.41
C GLU A 72 14.06 -19.72 -34.40
N GLN A 73 14.84 -20.80 -34.37
CA GLN A 73 16.26 -20.75 -34.64
C GLN A 73 16.42 -20.47 -36.14
N ASP A 74 17.00 -19.32 -36.47
CA ASP A 74 17.73 -19.09 -37.73
C ASP A 74 19.21 -18.92 -37.39
#